data_AF-A0A4Q3MYX1-F1
#
_entry.id   AF-A0A4Q3MYX1-F1
#
_cell.length_a   1.000
_cell.length_b   1.000
_cell.length_c   1.000
_cell.angle_alpha   90.00
_cell.angle_beta   90.00
_cell.angle_gamma   90.00
#
_symmetry.space_group_name_H-M   'P 1'
#
loop_
_entity.id
_entity.type
_entity.pdbx_description
1 polymer ?
#
loop_
_entity_poly.entity_id
_entity_poly.type
_entity_poly.pdbx_seq_one_letter_code
_entity_poly.pdbx_strand_id
1 'polypeptide(L)'
;RGPLLKSLSFAQLQAYELGRIKPDTPYASQFNTQQPRDGIRMPTLAALFERVKALGANTVRFNIETKLDPREPDGTVSPEAMTQALLKVIREAGMASRVSIQSFDWRSLQLVQKLEPSIPTVYLSFQNANNNTIADGQWTAGFRIAEHASLPAMVKAAGGAVWAPNGGALTQELLKQAQALGLKVIPWTINNPAEMEKLIGWGVDGIITDYPDRLRAVMQARNMPLPAPVAAAPSR
;
A
#
# COMPACT_ATOMS: atom_id res chain seq x y z
N ARG A 1 17.68 14.52 -10.93
CA ARG A 1 16.23 14.20 -10.72
C ARG A 1 15.64 13.97 -12.12
N GLY A 2 14.87 12.90 -12.33
CA GLY A 2 14.21 12.64 -13.63
C GLY A 2 12.96 13.52 -13.83
N PRO A 3 12.30 13.44 -15.01
CA PRO A 3 11.03 14.13 -15.24
C PRO A 3 9.93 13.64 -14.29
N LEU A 4 8.93 14.47 -14.03
CA LEU A 4 7.74 14.07 -13.28
C LEU A 4 6.90 13.10 -14.14
N LEU A 5 6.33 12.07 -13.52
CA LEU A 5 5.46 11.13 -14.25
C LEU A 5 4.28 11.84 -14.92
N LYS A 6 3.70 12.86 -14.27
CA LYS A 6 2.58 13.66 -14.81
C LYS A 6 2.91 14.43 -16.09
N SER A 7 4.19 14.67 -16.37
CA SER A 7 4.64 15.41 -17.57
C SER A 7 4.96 14.49 -18.74
N LEU A 8 4.79 13.17 -18.59
CA LEU A 8 5.06 12.18 -19.63
C LEU A 8 3.75 11.54 -20.09
N SER A 9 3.57 11.43 -21.40
CA SER A 9 2.57 10.53 -21.97
C SER A 9 2.91 9.07 -21.65
N PHE A 10 1.90 8.20 -21.68
CA PHE A 10 2.15 6.77 -21.50
C PHE A 10 3.13 6.20 -22.54
N ALA A 11 3.05 6.66 -23.80
CA ALA A 11 4.00 6.27 -24.84
C ALA A 11 5.45 6.65 -24.50
N GLN A 12 5.67 7.84 -23.94
CA GLN A 12 7.00 8.25 -23.46
C GLN A 12 7.46 7.42 -22.26
N LEU A 13 6.55 7.05 -21.35
CA LEU A 13 6.87 6.15 -20.23
C LEU A 13 7.33 4.77 -20.71
N GLN A 14 6.84 4.29 -21.85
CA GLN A 14 7.27 3.01 -22.43
C GLN A 14 8.71 3.02 -22.96
N ALA A 15 9.36 4.19 -23.06
CA ALA A 15 10.78 4.27 -23.41
C ALA A 15 11.72 3.90 -22.24
N TYR A 16 11.21 3.82 -21.00
CA TYR A 16 12.01 3.52 -19.82
C TYR A 16 11.99 2.02 -19.50
N GLU A 17 13.17 1.44 -19.27
CA GLU A 17 13.32 0.10 -18.71
C GLU A 17 13.48 0.15 -17.19
N LEU A 18 12.69 -0.68 -16.50
CA LEU A 18 12.53 -0.64 -15.04
C LEU A 18 12.92 -1.94 -14.35
N GLY A 19 13.31 -2.98 -15.09
CA GLY A 19 13.60 -4.30 -14.51
C GLY A 19 15.02 -4.45 -13.95
N ARG A 20 15.78 -3.36 -13.86
CA ARG A 20 17.08 -3.31 -13.19
C ARG A 20 17.15 -2.12 -12.24
N ILE A 21 17.59 -2.38 -11.01
CA ILE A 21 18.05 -1.32 -10.13
C ILE A 21 19.38 -0.79 -10.65
N LYS A 22 19.57 0.53 -10.59
CA LYS A 22 20.86 1.16 -10.91
C LYS A 22 21.93 0.63 -9.93
N PRO A 23 22.99 -0.03 -10.43
CA PRO A 23 24.05 -0.57 -9.58
C PRO A 23 24.76 0.54 -8.80
N ASP A 24 25.43 0.16 -7.72
CA ASP A 24 26.26 1.04 -6.87
C ASP A 24 25.50 2.20 -6.22
N THR A 25 24.18 2.06 -6.06
CA THR A 25 23.36 3.00 -5.30
C THR A 25 23.03 2.45 -3.92
N PRO A 26 22.78 3.32 -2.91
CA PRO A 26 22.28 2.84 -1.61
C PRO A 26 21.02 2.00 -1.72
N TYR A 27 20.18 2.28 -2.71
CA TYR A 27 18.98 1.50 -3.01
C TYR A 27 19.31 0.08 -3.49
N ALA A 28 20.32 -0.09 -4.35
CA ALA A 28 20.78 -1.41 -4.78
C ALA A 28 21.26 -2.26 -3.59
N SER A 29 21.96 -1.66 -2.63
CA SER A 29 22.41 -2.36 -1.43
C SER A 29 21.27 -2.87 -0.56
N GLN A 30 20.14 -2.15 -0.51
CA GLN A 30 18.94 -2.56 0.24
C GLN A 30 18.23 -3.77 -0.39
N PHE A 31 18.31 -3.90 -1.72
CA PHE A 31 17.66 -4.95 -2.50
C PHE A 31 18.67 -5.81 -3.26
N ASN A 32 19.77 -6.15 -2.61
CA ASN A 32 20.91 -6.86 -3.20
C ASN A 32 20.62 -8.29 -3.70
N THR A 33 19.45 -8.83 -3.37
CA THR A 33 18.96 -10.16 -3.82
C THR A 33 17.98 -10.07 -4.98
N GLN A 34 17.59 -8.86 -5.41
CA GLN A 34 16.67 -8.68 -6.54
C GLN A 34 17.31 -9.21 -7.83
N GLN A 35 16.56 -10.06 -8.54
CA GLN A 35 17.00 -10.59 -9.84
C GLN A 35 16.64 -9.60 -10.96
N PRO A 36 17.60 -9.14 -11.77
CA PRO A 36 17.33 -8.24 -12.88
C PRO A 36 16.51 -8.94 -13.97
N ARG A 37 15.64 -8.19 -14.64
CA ARG A 37 14.84 -8.64 -15.78
C ARG A 37 14.87 -7.59 -16.88
N ASP A 38 15.45 -7.91 -18.02
CA ASP A 38 15.50 -6.98 -19.15
C ASP A 38 14.14 -6.83 -19.83
N GLY A 39 13.93 -5.70 -20.51
CA GLY A 39 12.71 -5.43 -21.28
C GLY A 39 11.46 -5.15 -20.45
N ILE A 40 11.57 -5.04 -19.12
CA ILE A 40 10.43 -4.70 -18.25
C ILE A 40 10.16 -3.19 -18.31
N ARG A 41 8.93 -2.83 -18.67
CA ARG A 41 8.45 -1.44 -18.78
C ARG A 41 7.35 -1.16 -17.77
N MET A 42 7.01 0.12 -17.57
CA MET A 42 5.94 0.53 -16.66
C MET A 42 4.58 -0.06 -17.09
N PRO A 43 3.92 -0.89 -16.28
CA PRO A 43 2.57 -1.37 -16.59
C PRO A 43 1.52 -0.29 -16.28
N THR A 44 0.37 -0.35 -16.94
CA THR A 44 -0.84 0.33 -16.46
C THR A 44 -1.53 -0.51 -15.40
N LEU A 45 -2.35 0.12 -14.56
CA LEU A 45 -3.21 -0.61 -13.61
C LEU A 45 -4.19 -1.57 -14.33
N ALA A 46 -4.74 -1.14 -15.47
CA ALA A 46 -5.59 -2.00 -16.28
C ALA A 46 -4.85 -3.26 -16.78
N ALA A 47 -3.60 -3.13 -17.24
CA ALA A 47 -2.79 -4.26 -17.67
C ALA A 47 -2.49 -5.23 -16.51
N LEU A 48 -2.30 -4.73 -15.28
CA LEU A 48 -2.17 -5.57 -14.09
C LEU A 48 -3.45 -6.37 -13.81
N PHE A 49 -4.62 -5.74 -13.88
CA PHE A 49 -5.90 -6.44 -13.68
C PHE A 49 -6.13 -7.52 -14.73
N GLU A 50 -5.88 -7.22 -16.00
CA GLU A 50 -5.99 -8.21 -17.09
C GLU A 50 -4.99 -9.36 -16.92
N ARG A 51 -3.76 -9.08 -16.47
CA ARG A 51 -2.78 -10.13 -16.18
C ARG A 51 -3.25 -11.06 -15.07
N VAL A 52 -3.80 -10.53 -13.98
CA VAL A 52 -4.32 -11.34 -12.86
C VAL A 52 -5.52 -12.19 -13.28
N LYS A 53 -6.42 -11.65 -14.12
CA LYS A 53 -7.52 -12.43 -14.71
C LYS A 53 -7.00 -13.56 -15.60
N ALA A 54 -6.06 -13.26 -16.49
CA ALA A 54 -5.47 -14.24 -17.40
C ALA A 54 -4.73 -15.38 -16.68
N LEU A 55 -4.21 -15.12 -15.49
CA LEU A 55 -3.60 -16.13 -14.61
C LEU A 55 -4.63 -16.99 -13.85
N GLY A 56 -5.92 -16.70 -13.92
CA GLY A 56 -6.93 -17.37 -13.10
C GLY A 56 -6.76 -17.12 -11.59
N ALA A 57 -6.04 -16.05 -11.23
CA ALA A 57 -5.64 -15.72 -9.87
C ALA A 57 -6.80 -15.09 -9.08
N ASN A 58 -7.94 -15.79 -8.97
CA ASN A 58 -9.21 -15.24 -8.49
C ASN A 58 -9.21 -14.81 -7.01
N THR A 59 -8.27 -15.33 -6.22
CA THR A 59 -8.14 -15.03 -4.78
C THR A 59 -7.23 -13.84 -4.47
N VAL A 60 -6.45 -13.35 -5.44
CA VAL A 60 -5.54 -12.21 -5.23
C VAL A 60 -6.35 -10.95 -4.93
N ARG A 61 -5.94 -10.19 -3.92
CA ARG A 61 -6.52 -8.87 -3.61
C ARG A 61 -5.48 -7.79 -3.88
N PHE A 62 -5.93 -6.55 -4.04
CA PHE A 62 -5.07 -5.41 -4.36
C PHE A 62 -5.16 -4.36 -3.25
N ASN A 63 -4.02 -3.91 -2.76
CA ASN A 63 -3.92 -2.75 -1.88
C ASN A 63 -3.24 -1.61 -2.66
N ILE A 64 -4.03 -0.73 -3.26
CA ILE A 64 -3.56 0.26 -4.24
C ILE A 64 -3.29 1.60 -3.55
N GLU A 65 -2.09 2.14 -3.68
CA GLU A 65 -1.72 3.42 -3.07
C GLU A 65 -1.92 4.61 -4.02
N THR A 66 -2.63 5.65 -3.59
CA THR A 66 -2.58 6.98 -4.23
C THR A 66 -1.32 7.72 -3.76
N LYS A 67 -0.34 7.87 -4.65
CA LYS A 67 0.93 8.57 -4.37
C LYS A 67 0.78 10.09 -4.55
N LEU A 68 0.37 10.75 -3.48
CA LEU A 68 0.20 12.20 -3.39
C LEU A 68 1.09 12.75 -2.26
N ASP A 69 1.68 13.93 -2.45
CA ASP A 69 2.39 14.66 -1.40
C ASP A 69 1.78 16.07 -1.26
N PRO A 70 1.12 16.41 -0.13
CA PRO A 70 0.50 17.71 0.06
C PRO A 70 1.50 18.87 0.11
N ARG A 71 2.81 18.59 0.26
CA ARG A 71 3.88 19.59 0.26
C ARG A 71 4.43 19.87 -1.14
N GLU A 72 4.21 18.96 -2.10
CA GLU A 72 4.58 19.11 -3.50
C GLU A 72 3.34 18.96 -4.41
N PRO A 73 2.35 19.87 -4.33
CA PRO A 73 1.08 19.74 -5.05
C PRO A 73 1.26 19.70 -6.59
N ASP A 74 2.31 20.33 -7.10
CA ASP A 74 2.64 20.31 -8.53
C ASP A 74 3.39 19.06 -8.97
N GLY A 75 3.80 18.17 -8.06
CA GLY A 75 4.51 16.92 -8.37
C GLY A 75 3.63 15.86 -9.02
N THR A 76 2.31 15.95 -8.82
CA THR A 76 1.30 15.00 -9.34
C THR A 76 0.00 15.75 -9.70
N VAL A 77 -1.07 15.02 -10.02
CA VAL A 77 -2.41 15.60 -10.23
C VAL A 77 -3.12 15.81 -8.88
N SER A 78 -4.23 16.56 -8.85
CA SER A 78 -4.96 16.80 -7.59
C SER A 78 -5.49 15.50 -6.97
N PRO A 79 -5.79 15.48 -5.65
CA PRO A 79 -6.43 14.33 -5.01
C PRO A 79 -7.72 13.88 -5.70
N GLU A 80 -8.54 14.82 -6.16
CA GLU A 80 -9.79 14.56 -6.90
C GLU A 80 -9.51 13.87 -8.23
N ALA A 81 -8.60 14.43 -9.03
CA ALA A 81 -8.24 13.87 -10.33
C ALA A 81 -7.62 12.47 -10.20
N MET A 82 -6.70 12.28 -9.24
CA MET A 82 -6.11 10.98 -8.93
C MET A 82 -7.17 9.96 -8.54
N THR A 83 -8.06 10.32 -7.60
CA THR A 83 -9.09 9.43 -7.08
C THR A 83 -10.09 9.05 -8.17
N GLN A 84 -10.55 10.00 -8.97
CA GLN A 84 -11.49 9.73 -10.07
C GLN A 84 -10.87 8.82 -11.14
N ALA A 85 -9.61 9.07 -11.53
CA ALA A 85 -8.91 8.23 -12.50
C ALA A 85 -8.73 6.79 -11.99
N LEU A 86 -8.36 6.63 -10.71
CA LEU A 86 -8.22 5.32 -10.08
C LEU A 86 -9.55 4.57 -10.03
N LEU A 87 -10.61 5.20 -9.52
CA LEU A 87 -11.94 4.59 -9.41
C LEU A 87 -12.51 4.22 -10.78
N LYS A 88 -12.28 5.05 -11.81
CA LYS A 88 -12.67 4.73 -13.20
C LYS A 88 -12.06 3.40 -13.65
N VAL A 89 -10.75 3.23 -13.51
CA VAL A 89 -10.06 1.99 -13.93
C VAL A 89 -10.55 0.78 -13.13
N ILE A 90 -10.78 0.93 -11.81
CA ILE A 90 -11.28 -0.15 -10.97
C ILE A 90 -12.67 -0.60 -11.41
N ARG A 91 -13.57 0.35 -11.71
CA ARG A 91 -14.94 0.07 -12.17
C ARG A 91 -14.94 -0.61 -13.53
N GLU A 92 -14.22 -0.06 -14.50
CA GLU A 92 -14.13 -0.62 -15.85
C GLU A 92 -13.55 -2.04 -15.84
N ALA A 93 -12.63 -2.34 -14.93
CA ALA A 93 -12.06 -3.67 -14.79
C ALA A 93 -12.95 -4.66 -14.01
N GLY A 94 -14.02 -4.20 -13.36
CA GLY A 94 -14.87 -5.01 -12.48
C GLY A 94 -14.17 -5.50 -11.21
N MET A 95 -13.20 -4.74 -10.69
CA MET A 95 -12.29 -5.19 -9.62
C MET A 95 -12.63 -4.65 -8.23
N ALA A 96 -13.68 -3.85 -8.06
CA ALA A 96 -13.99 -3.15 -6.81
C ALA A 96 -13.99 -4.06 -5.56
N SER A 97 -14.60 -5.26 -5.64
CA SER A 97 -14.68 -6.21 -4.51
C SER A 97 -13.33 -6.80 -4.06
N ARG A 98 -12.29 -6.68 -4.89
CA ARG A 98 -10.93 -7.19 -4.66
C ARG A 98 -9.93 -6.10 -4.30
N VAL A 99 -10.35 -4.84 -4.28
CA VAL A 99 -9.48 -3.68 -4.06
C VAL A 99 -9.71 -3.09 -2.68
N SER A 100 -8.63 -2.70 -2.02
CA SER A 100 -8.60 -1.65 -1.01
C SER A 100 -7.71 -0.50 -1.51
N ILE A 101 -8.00 0.72 -1.09
CA ILE A 101 -7.21 1.91 -1.47
C ILE A 101 -6.51 2.44 -0.23
N GLN A 102 -5.19 2.63 -0.32
CA GLN A 102 -4.35 3.17 0.73
C GLN A 102 -3.75 4.52 0.37
N SER A 103 -3.45 5.37 1.35
CA SER A 103 -2.73 6.63 1.12
C SER A 103 -2.18 7.23 2.42
N PHE A 104 -1.07 7.97 2.31
CA PHE A 104 -0.67 8.94 3.33
C PHE A 104 -1.47 10.23 3.24
N ASP A 105 -1.89 10.64 2.05
CA ASP A 105 -2.72 11.81 1.84
C ASP A 105 -4.19 11.42 2.00
N TRP A 106 -4.69 11.59 3.22
CA TRP A 106 -6.02 11.16 3.62
C TRP A 106 -7.12 11.86 2.82
N ARG A 107 -6.83 12.98 2.14
CA ARG A 107 -7.81 13.67 1.27
C ARG A 107 -8.31 12.74 0.17
N SER A 108 -7.43 11.93 -0.40
CA SER A 108 -7.82 10.94 -1.41
C SER A 108 -8.69 9.83 -0.81
N LEU A 109 -8.46 9.42 0.43
CA LEU A 109 -9.28 8.41 1.12
C LEU A 109 -10.67 8.94 1.46
N GLN A 110 -10.79 10.20 1.90
CA GLN A 110 -12.08 10.87 2.10
C GLN A 110 -12.89 10.92 0.80
N LEU A 111 -12.23 11.19 -0.33
CA LEU A 111 -12.86 11.16 -1.65
C LEU A 111 -13.31 9.75 -2.05
N VAL A 112 -12.49 8.71 -1.80
CA VAL A 112 -12.88 7.31 -2.04
C VAL A 112 -14.11 6.94 -1.24
N GLN A 113 -14.14 7.23 0.07
CA GLN A 113 -15.29 6.92 0.93
C GLN A 113 -16.57 7.59 0.44
N LYS A 114 -16.48 8.82 -0.08
CA LYS A 114 -17.61 9.54 -0.65
C LYS A 114 -18.09 8.97 -2.00
N LEU A 115 -17.15 8.63 -2.88
CA LEU A 115 -17.44 8.30 -4.28
C LEU A 115 -17.66 6.80 -4.52
N GLU A 116 -17.10 5.94 -3.67
CA GLU A 116 -17.16 4.49 -3.78
C GLU A 116 -17.06 3.82 -2.39
N PRO A 117 -18.07 3.99 -1.52
CA PRO A 117 -18.05 3.51 -0.13
C PRO A 117 -17.92 1.98 0.00
N SER A 118 -18.13 1.23 -1.08
CA SER A 118 -17.94 -0.23 -1.13
C SER A 118 -16.47 -0.64 -1.06
N ILE A 119 -15.54 0.25 -1.41
CA ILE A 119 -14.09 -0.01 -1.39
C ILE A 119 -13.50 0.39 -0.03
N PRO A 120 -12.90 -0.54 0.73
CA PRO A 120 -12.26 -0.21 2.00
C PRO A 120 -11.06 0.73 1.82
N THR A 121 -11.00 1.76 2.67
CA THR A 121 -9.86 2.68 2.76
C THR A 121 -8.89 2.30 3.87
N VAL A 122 -7.59 2.34 3.54
CA VAL A 122 -6.45 1.96 4.39
C VAL A 122 -5.62 3.21 4.69
N TYR A 123 -5.61 3.63 5.95
CA TYR A 123 -4.99 4.88 6.38
C TYR A 123 -3.52 4.63 6.72
N LEU A 124 -2.62 5.09 5.85
CA LEU A 124 -1.18 5.03 6.10
C LEU A 124 -0.78 6.14 7.08
N SER A 125 0.16 5.81 7.97
CA SER A 125 0.81 6.78 8.86
C SER A 125 2.29 6.48 8.96
N PHE A 126 3.12 7.52 8.99
CA PHE A 126 4.55 7.41 9.26
C PHE A 126 4.94 8.27 10.45
N GLN A 127 5.62 7.68 11.42
CA GLN A 127 6.17 8.37 12.58
C GLN A 127 7.55 7.82 12.93
N ASN A 128 8.53 8.70 13.00
CA ASN A 128 9.81 8.50 13.68
C ASN A 128 10.34 9.85 14.19
N ALA A 129 11.57 9.87 14.71
CA ALA A 129 12.17 11.09 15.26
C ALA A 129 12.29 12.27 14.26
N ASN A 130 12.33 11.98 12.95
CA ASN A 130 12.64 12.96 11.90
C ASN A 130 11.45 13.26 10.97
N ASN A 131 10.41 12.43 10.98
CA ASN A 131 9.28 12.57 10.08
C ASN A 131 8.01 12.05 10.74
N ASN A 132 6.95 12.85 10.65
CA ASN A 132 5.66 12.56 11.26
C ASN A 132 4.52 13.06 10.35
N THR A 133 3.81 12.13 9.71
CA THR A 133 2.69 12.47 8.81
C THR A 133 1.38 12.73 9.55
N ILE A 134 1.33 12.64 10.88
CA ILE A 134 0.10 12.88 11.66
C ILE A 134 0.18 14.15 12.53
N ALA A 135 1.24 14.95 12.36
CA ALA A 135 1.58 16.02 13.29
C ALA A 135 0.61 17.21 13.27
N ASP A 136 0.20 17.68 12.09
CA ASP A 136 -0.39 19.02 11.93
C ASP A 136 -1.68 19.09 11.12
N GLY A 137 -2.15 17.97 10.55
CA GLY A 137 -3.34 17.93 9.70
C GLY A 137 -3.05 17.96 8.20
N GLN A 138 -1.83 18.30 7.76
CA GLN A 138 -1.53 18.53 6.34
C GLN A 138 -1.73 17.26 5.49
N TRP A 139 -1.23 16.13 5.98
CA TRP A 139 -1.39 14.82 5.34
C TRP A 139 -2.72 14.15 5.69
N THR A 140 -3.28 14.49 6.85
CA THR A 140 -4.42 13.80 7.44
C THR A 140 -5.74 14.50 7.15
N ALA A 141 -5.86 15.19 6.00
CA ALA A 141 -7.07 15.89 5.59
C ALA A 141 -7.66 16.84 6.65
N GLY A 142 -6.79 17.47 7.45
CA GLY A 142 -7.17 18.38 8.53
C GLY A 142 -7.46 17.71 9.87
N PHE A 143 -7.57 16.38 9.95
CA PHE A 143 -7.71 15.68 11.22
C PHE A 143 -6.44 15.83 12.06
N ARG A 144 -6.56 16.19 13.33
CA ARG A 144 -5.40 16.42 14.21
C ARG A 144 -5.38 15.43 15.37
N ILE A 145 -4.21 14.87 15.64
CA ILE A 145 -4.05 13.89 16.72
C ILE A 145 -4.44 14.45 18.10
N ALA A 146 -4.24 15.75 18.34
CA ALA A 146 -4.63 16.42 19.59
C ALA A 146 -6.15 16.46 19.84
N GLU A 147 -6.96 16.25 18.79
CA GLU A 147 -8.43 16.25 18.86
C GLU A 147 -8.99 14.82 19.08
N HIS A 148 -8.12 13.82 19.27
CA HIS A 148 -8.48 12.41 19.39
C HIS A 148 -7.70 11.72 20.51
N ALA A 149 -8.29 10.69 21.13
CA ALA A 149 -7.66 9.96 22.22
C ALA A 149 -6.41 9.17 21.81
N SER A 150 -6.33 8.75 20.54
CA SER A 150 -5.19 8.03 19.97
C SER A 150 -5.22 8.06 18.44
N LEU A 151 -4.13 7.65 17.79
CA LEU A 151 -4.08 7.56 16.33
C LEU A 151 -5.13 6.57 15.76
N PRO A 152 -5.34 5.37 16.36
CA PRO A 152 -6.47 4.54 15.96
C PRO A 152 -7.84 5.22 16.06
N ALA A 153 -8.08 6.01 17.11
CA ALA A 153 -9.33 6.77 17.25
C ALA A 153 -9.47 7.83 16.13
N MET A 154 -8.38 8.49 15.77
CA MET A 154 -8.32 9.43 14.66
C MET A 154 -8.59 8.76 13.30
N VAL A 155 -7.98 7.59 13.03
CA VAL A 155 -8.26 6.80 11.82
C VAL A 155 -9.73 6.38 11.77
N LYS A 156 -10.30 5.95 12.90
CA LYS A 156 -11.71 5.59 13.01
C LYS A 156 -12.62 6.79 12.74
N ALA A 157 -12.30 7.96 13.30
CA ALA A 157 -13.05 9.20 13.10
C ALA A 157 -13.01 9.65 11.63
N ALA A 158 -11.91 9.41 10.92
CA ALA A 158 -11.79 9.62 9.49
C ALA A 158 -12.50 8.53 8.64
N GLY A 159 -13.23 7.59 9.23
CA GLY A 159 -13.97 6.55 8.52
C GLY A 159 -13.10 5.40 7.98
N GLY A 160 -11.85 5.27 8.46
CA GLY A 160 -10.95 4.20 8.04
C GLY A 160 -11.47 2.80 8.37
N ALA A 161 -11.21 1.85 7.46
CA ALA A 161 -11.45 0.43 7.70
C ALA A 161 -10.18 -0.29 8.20
N VAL A 162 -9.01 0.21 7.80
CA VAL A 162 -7.71 -0.35 8.12
C VAL A 162 -6.75 0.78 8.50
N TRP A 163 -5.94 0.56 9.52
CA TRP A 163 -4.79 1.40 9.85
C TRP A 163 -3.50 0.70 9.44
N ALA A 164 -2.62 1.39 8.72
CA ALA A 164 -1.34 0.86 8.24
C ALA A 164 -0.16 1.74 8.72
N PRO A 165 0.36 1.50 9.94
CA PRO A 165 1.51 2.24 10.47
C PRO A 165 2.85 1.71 9.94
N ASN A 166 3.87 2.56 9.94
CA ASN A 166 5.23 2.08 9.81
C ASN A 166 5.60 1.20 11.03
N GLY A 167 6.34 0.11 10.82
CA GLY A 167 6.58 -0.94 11.83
C GLY A 167 7.05 -0.43 13.19
N GLY A 168 8.05 0.46 13.19
CA GLY A 168 8.60 1.04 14.43
C GLY A 168 7.64 1.93 15.23
N ALA A 169 6.49 2.33 14.67
CA ALA A 169 5.50 3.14 15.35
C ALA A 169 4.35 2.32 15.98
N LEU A 170 4.25 1.02 15.70
CA LEU A 170 3.20 0.17 16.24
C LEU A 170 3.60 -0.38 17.62
N THR A 171 2.71 -0.21 18.61
CA THR A 171 2.80 -0.89 19.92
C THR A 171 1.64 -1.87 20.10
N GLN A 172 1.77 -2.80 21.04
CA GLN A 172 0.71 -3.77 21.31
C GLN A 172 -0.54 -3.10 21.89
N GLU A 173 -0.37 -1.99 22.61
CA GLU A 173 -1.46 -1.17 23.15
C GLU A 173 -2.24 -0.49 22.02
N LEU A 174 -1.54 0.15 21.07
CA LEU A 174 -2.17 0.78 19.91
C LEU A 174 -2.88 -0.24 19.02
N LEU A 175 -2.30 -1.43 18.85
CA LEU A 175 -2.94 -2.53 18.13
C LEU A 175 -4.28 -2.91 18.78
N LYS A 176 -4.28 -3.15 20.11
CA LYS A 176 -5.51 -3.50 20.84
C LYS A 176 -6.56 -2.40 20.77
N GLN A 177 -6.15 -1.13 20.86
CA GLN A 177 -7.07 0.00 20.68
C GLN A 177 -7.69 0.03 19.28
N ALA A 178 -6.89 -0.17 18.23
CA ALA A 178 -7.39 -0.21 16.87
C ALA A 178 -8.40 -1.34 16.66
N GLN A 179 -8.09 -2.54 17.15
CA GLN A 179 -8.98 -3.70 17.06
C GLN A 179 -10.27 -3.50 17.86
N ALA A 180 -10.21 -2.87 19.04
CA ALA A 180 -11.40 -2.51 19.82
C ALA A 180 -12.31 -1.50 19.09
N LEU A 181 -11.76 -0.67 18.20
CA LEU A 181 -12.51 0.24 17.33
C LEU A 181 -13.02 -0.42 16.03
N GLY A 182 -12.77 -1.72 15.86
CA GLY A 182 -13.12 -2.50 14.68
C GLY A 182 -12.23 -2.23 13.47
N LEU A 183 -11.05 -1.63 13.66
CA LEU A 183 -10.05 -1.45 12.61
C LEU A 183 -9.23 -2.73 12.44
N LYS A 184 -8.89 -3.06 11.19
CA LYS A 184 -7.78 -3.97 10.91
C LYS A 184 -6.45 -3.22 10.97
N VAL A 185 -5.37 -3.89 11.31
CA VAL A 185 -4.02 -3.30 11.38
C VAL A 185 -3.04 -4.06 10.50
N ILE A 186 -2.43 -3.35 9.55
CA ILE A 186 -1.50 -3.92 8.55
C ILE A 186 -0.21 -3.06 8.52
N PRO A 187 0.79 -3.33 9.38
CA PRO A 187 2.02 -2.56 9.40
C PRO A 187 2.89 -2.78 8.14
N TRP A 188 3.74 -1.79 7.86
CA TRP A 188 4.66 -1.76 6.71
C TRP A 188 6.02 -1.11 7.06
N THR A 189 7.08 -1.28 6.28
CA THR A 189 7.39 -2.48 5.50
C THR A 189 8.23 -3.38 6.39
N ILE A 190 7.72 -4.56 6.75
CA ILE A 190 8.37 -5.46 7.70
C ILE A 190 9.18 -6.49 6.93
N ASN A 191 10.50 -6.42 7.02
CA ASN A 191 11.42 -7.28 6.23
C ASN A 191 12.23 -8.26 7.09
N ASN A 192 12.27 -8.05 8.40
CA ASN A 192 12.99 -8.90 9.35
C ASN A 192 12.09 -10.04 9.86
N PRO A 193 12.49 -11.32 9.73
CA PRO A 193 11.67 -12.46 10.18
C PRO A 193 11.30 -12.44 11.67
N ALA A 194 12.19 -11.97 12.55
CA ALA A 194 11.90 -11.88 13.99
C ALA A 194 10.84 -10.80 14.28
N GLU A 195 10.85 -9.69 13.53
CA GLU A 195 9.81 -8.67 13.62
C GLU A 195 8.48 -9.18 13.06
N MET A 196 8.50 -9.91 11.93
CA MET A 196 7.30 -10.57 11.39
C MET A 196 6.69 -11.51 12.44
N GLU A 197 7.51 -12.35 13.07
CA GLU A 197 7.06 -13.29 14.10
C GLU A 197 6.43 -12.57 15.29
N LYS A 198 7.09 -11.52 15.80
CA LYS A 198 6.58 -10.69 16.88
C LYS A 198 5.21 -10.10 16.54
N LEU A 199 5.08 -9.49 15.37
CA LEU A 199 3.83 -8.84 14.94
C LEU A 199 2.70 -9.83 14.68
N ILE A 200 3.01 -11.01 14.11
CA ILE A 200 2.06 -12.12 14.02
C ILE A 200 1.62 -12.56 15.42
N GLY A 201 2.55 -12.68 16.36
CA GLY A 201 2.25 -13.02 17.76
C GLY A 201 1.39 -11.98 18.48
N TRP A 202 1.51 -10.70 18.09
CA TRP A 202 0.63 -9.63 18.57
C TRP A 202 -0.77 -9.68 17.96
N GLY A 203 -0.94 -10.37 16.82
CA GLY A 203 -2.23 -10.55 16.16
C GLY A 203 -2.56 -9.45 15.15
N VAL A 204 -1.57 -8.92 14.42
CA VAL A 204 -1.84 -8.01 13.28
C VAL A 204 -2.62 -8.74 12.17
N ASP A 205 -3.44 -8.01 11.42
CA ASP A 205 -4.33 -8.56 10.38
C ASP A 205 -3.60 -8.84 9.05
N GLY A 206 -2.40 -8.30 8.88
CA GLY A 206 -1.56 -8.52 7.72
C GLY A 206 -0.19 -7.86 7.88
N ILE A 207 0.71 -8.14 6.95
CA ILE A 207 2.05 -7.53 6.90
C ILE A 207 2.31 -7.10 5.45
N ILE A 208 2.75 -5.87 5.26
CA ILE A 208 3.33 -5.40 4.00
C ILE A 208 4.85 -5.63 4.08
N THR A 209 5.41 -6.33 3.10
CA THR A 209 6.83 -6.75 3.10
C THR A 209 7.40 -6.77 1.69
N ASP A 210 8.70 -6.49 1.56
CA ASP A 210 9.44 -6.70 0.32
C ASP A 210 9.82 -8.18 0.11
N TYR A 211 9.76 -9.00 1.18
CA TYR A 211 10.17 -10.39 1.20
C TYR A 211 9.01 -11.34 1.57
N PRO A 212 8.00 -11.49 0.68
CA PRO A 212 6.85 -12.35 0.94
C PRO A 212 7.23 -13.83 1.08
N ASP A 213 8.34 -14.27 0.49
CA ASP A 213 8.94 -15.59 0.68
C ASP A 213 9.37 -15.84 2.14
N ARG A 214 10.02 -14.84 2.77
CA ARG A 214 10.39 -14.91 4.20
C ARG A 214 9.16 -14.95 5.10
N LEU A 215 8.17 -14.11 4.80
CA LEU A 215 6.90 -14.11 5.54
C LEU A 215 6.20 -15.47 5.45
N ARG A 216 6.18 -16.10 4.26
CA ARG A 216 5.65 -17.45 4.10
C ARG A 216 6.39 -18.48 4.96
N ALA A 217 7.72 -18.40 5.04
CA ALA A 217 8.50 -19.30 5.89
C ALA A 217 8.17 -19.12 7.39
N VAL A 218 8.03 -17.86 7.85
CA VAL A 218 7.61 -17.56 9.24
C VAL A 218 6.20 -18.11 9.51
N MET A 219 5.25 -17.87 8.60
CA MET A 219 3.88 -18.41 8.72
C MET A 219 3.87 -19.95 8.77
N GLN A 220 4.69 -20.60 7.94
CA GLN A 220 4.81 -22.06 7.90
C GLN A 220 5.38 -22.61 9.21
N ALA A 221 6.44 -22.00 9.75
CA ALA A 221 7.01 -22.39 11.05
C ALA A 221 6.02 -22.27 12.21
N ARG A 222 5.03 -21.37 12.08
CA ARG A 222 3.92 -21.18 13.03
C ARG A 222 2.69 -22.03 12.73
N ASN A 223 2.76 -22.96 11.78
CA ASN A 223 1.65 -23.80 11.33
C ASN A 223 0.42 -23.01 10.86
N MET A 224 0.62 -21.79 10.33
CA MET A 224 -0.46 -20.98 9.77
C MET A 224 -0.83 -21.45 8.35
N PRO A 225 -2.11 -21.33 7.95
CA PRO A 225 -2.49 -21.59 6.57
C PRO A 225 -1.79 -20.63 5.62
N LEU A 226 -1.17 -21.19 4.58
CA LEU A 226 -0.52 -20.40 3.54
C LEU A 226 -1.48 -20.14 2.38
N PRO A 227 -1.40 -18.97 1.72
CA PRO A 227 -2.11 -18.75 0.46
C PRO A 227 -1.72 -19.81 -0.56
N ALA A 228 -2.73 -20.42 -1.19
CA ALA A 228 -2.55 -21.40 -2.25
C ALA A 228 -1.82 -20.76 -3.44
N PRO A 229 -0.91 -21.48 -4.10
CA PRO A 229 -0.29 -20.99 -5.32
C PRO A 229 -1.35 -20.83 -6.42
N VAL A 230 -1.20 -19.78 -7.22
CA VAL A 230 -1.94 -19.68 -8.49
C VAL A 230 -1.28 -20.65 -9.44
N ALA A 231 -1.99 -21.69 -9.88
CA ALA A 231 -1.49 -22.59 -10.91
C ALA A 231 -1.15 -21.75 -12.14
N ALA A 232 0.09 -21.85 -12.62
CA ALA A 232 0.46 -21.18 -13.86
C ALA A 232 -0.48 -21.70 -14.96
N ALA A 233 -1.17 -20.80 -15.67
CA ALA A 233 -1.79 -21.20 -16.93
C ALA A 233 -0.70 -21.87 -17.79
N PRO A 234 -0.95 -23.04 -18.39
CA PRO A 234 0.04 -23.71 -19.21
C PRO A 234 0.57 -22.70 -20.24
N SER A 235 1.91 -22.59 -20.31
CA SER A 235 2.60 -21.72 -21.25
C SER A 235 2.04 -21.97 -22.65
N ARG A 236 1.49 -20.92 -23.28
CA ARG A 236 1.27 -20.91 -24.73
C ARG A 236 2.58 -20.63 -25.43
#